data_AF-A0A7X7VXW6-F1
#
_entry.id   AF-A0A7X7VXW6-F1
#
_cell.length_a   1.000
_cell.length_b   1.000
_cell.length_c   1.000
_cell.angle_alpha   90.00
_cell.angle_beta   90.00
_cell.angle_gamma   90.00
#
_symmetry.space_group_name_H-M   'P 1'
#
loop_
_entity.id
_entity.type
_entity.pdbx_description
1 polymer ?
#
loop_
_entity_poly.entity_id
_entity_poly.type
_entity_poly.pdbx_seq_one_letter_code
_entity_poly.pdbx_strand_id
1 'polypeptide(L)' 'MIYPPLSSLLEKVDSRYTLVVATAKRARQLADGSNKLTEFESDKPVTIALHEINEGKITYVRTKSGIK' A
#
# COMPACT_ATOMS: atom_id res chain seq x y z
N MET A 1 4.56 15.81 11.04
CA MET A 1 4.16 15.79 9.62
C MET A 1 3.96 14.34 9.20
N ILE A 2 2.84 14.02 8.53
CA ILE A 2 2.56 12.66 8.08
C ILE A 2 3.28 12.48 6.74
N TYR A 3 4.19 11.51 6.69
CA TYR A 3 4.89 11.11 5.48
C TYR A 3 4.61 9.63 5.23
N PRO A 4 4.41 9.20 3.97
CA PRO A 4 4.33 10.01 2.74
C PRO A 4 3.07 10.90 2.65
N PRO A 5 3.12 12.03 1.90
CA PRO A 5 1.95 12.88 1.69
C PRO A 5 0.90 12.18 0.83
N LEU A 6 -0.39 12.45 1.09
CA LEU A 6 -1.51 11.81 0.39
C LEU A 6 -1.47 12.06 -1.12
N SER A 7 -1.02 13.24 -1.56
CA SER A 7 -0.89 13.58 -2.98
C SER A 7 0.02 12.59 -3.72
N SER A 8 1.20 12.29 -3.19
CA SER A 8 2.15 11.35 -3.79
C SER A 8 1.60 9.92 -3.84
N LEU A 9 0.84 9.51 -2.83
CA LEU A 9 0.17 8.20 -2.83
C LEU A 9 -0.93 8.13 -3.90
N LEU A 10 -1.68 9.22 -4.10
CA LEU A 10 -2.73 9.30 -5.11
C LEU A 10 -2.19 9.32 -6.54
N GLU A 11 -0.93 9.68 -6.77
CA GLU A 11 -0.29 9.53 -8.08
C GLU A 11 0.02 8.06 -8.41
N LYS A 12 0.09 7.17 -7.41
CA LYS A 12 0.38 5.74 -7.59
C LYS A 12 -0.87 4.88 -7.75
N VAL A 13 -2.06 5.43 -7.49
CA VAL A 13 -3.32 4.70 -7.44
C VAL A 13 -4.46 5.48 -8.07
N ASP A 14 -5.37 4.78 -8.74
CA ASP A 14 -6.49 5.41 -9.44
C ASP A 14 -7.57 6.03 -8.54
N SER A 15 -7.62 5.68 -7.25
CA SER A 15 -8.66 6.11 -6.34
C SER A 15 -8.23 6.01 -4.88
N ARG A 16 -8.77 6.91 -4.05
CA ARG A 16 -8.66 6.86 -2.59
C ARG A 16 -9.11 5.50 -2.02
N TYR A 17 -10.17 4.91 -2.58
CA TYR A 17 -10.64 3.60 -2.13
C TYR A 17 -9.64 2.49 -2.46
N THR A 18 -9.05 2.53 -3.66
CA THR A 18 -7.99 1.61 -4.06
C THR A 18 -6.79 1.72 -3.13
N LEU A 19 -6.37 2.94 -2.79
CA LEU A 19 -5.29 3.18 -1.83
C LEU A 19 -5.56 2.51 -0.49
N VAL A 20 -6.74 2.74 0.08
CA VAL A 20 -7.13 2.16 1.38
C VAL A 20 -7.15 0.64 1.32
N VAL A 21 -7.75 0.05 0.28
CA VAL A 21 -7.85 -1.41 0.14
C VAL A 21 -6.48 -2.05 -0.09
N ALA A 22 -5.63 -1.47 -0.96
CA ALA A 22 -4.29 -1.97 -1.23
C ALA A 22 -3.41 -1.90 0.02
N THR A 23 -3.43 -0.75 0.71
CA THR A 23 -2.69 -0.55 1.97
C THR A 23 -3.17 -1.54 3.04
N ALA A 24 -4.48 -1.71 3.23
CA ALA A 24 -5.02 -2.62 4.23
C ALA A 24 -4.73 -4.10 3.93
N LYS A 25 -4.68 -4.49 2.65
CA LYS A 25 -4.25 -5.84 2.26
C LYS A 25 -2.76 -6.04 2.54
N ARG A 26 -1.92 -5.08 2.16
CA ARG A 26 -0.46 -5.18 2.38
C ARG A 26 -0.10 -5.13 3.86
N ALA A 27 -0.74 -4.27 4.64
CA ALA A 27 -0.54 -4.18 6.08
C ALA A 27 -0.88 -5.51 6.79
N ARG A 28 -1.91 -6.24 6.33
CA ARG A 28 -2.21 -7.59 6.84
C ARG A 28 -1.10 -8.58 6.54
N GLN A 29 -0.59 -8.60 5.31
CA GLN A 29 0.55 -9.47 4.96
C GLN A 29 1.77 -9.22 5.85
N LEU A 30 2.07 -7.95 6.12
CA LEU A 30 3.17 -7.56 7.02
C LEU A 30 2.89 -7.99 8.46
N ALA A 31 1.64 -7.85 8.94
CA ALA A 31 1.23 -8.33 10.26
C ALA A 31 1.31 -9.87 10.37
N ASP A 32 1.08 -10.59 9.29
CA ASP A 32 1.21 -12.06 9.19
C ASP A 32 2.69 -12.51 9.11
N GLY A 33 3.65 -11.59 9.15
CA GLY A 33 5.09 -11.90 9.15
C GLY A 33 5.75 -11.83 7.77
N SER A 34 5.11 -11.23 6.76
CA SER A 34 5.77 -10.97 5.47
C SER A 34 6.90 -9.97 5.63
N ASN A 35 7.95 -10.15 4.83
CA ASN A 35 9.08 -9.22 4.78
C ASN A 35 8.65 -7.84 4.25
N LYS A 36 9.15 -6.79 4.90
CA LYS A 36 9.09 -5.41 4.39
C LYS A 36 10.00 -5.26 3.17
N LEU A 37 9.55 -4.49 2.19
CA LEU A 37 10.26 -4.21 0.93
C LEU A 37 10.82 -2.78 0.87
N THR A 38 10.46 -1.95 1.85
CA THR A 38 11.00 -0.61 2.07
C THR A 38 12.12 -0.67 3.11
N GLU A 39 13.09 0.23 2.97
CA GLU A 39 14.15 0.45 3.97
C GLU A 39 13.66 1.34 5.13
N PHE A 40 12.42 1.84 5.07
CA PHE A 40 11.85 2.64 6.14
C PHE A 40 11.66 1.80 7.41
N GLU A 41 12.25 2.27 8.51
CA GLU A 41 12.11 1.66 9.82
C GLU A 41 10.81 2.13 10.49
N SER A 42 9.86 1.21 10.63
CA SER A 42 8.62 1.43 11.35
C SER A 42 8.06 0.12 11.88
N ASP A 43 7.50 0.15 13.09
CA ASP A 43 6.83 -1.02 13.69
C ASP A 43 5.37 -1.15 13.24
N LYS A 44 4.84 -0.15 12.55
CA LYS A 44 3.43 -0.10 12.15
C LYS A 44 3.25 -0.68 10.74
N PRO A 45 2.56 -1.81 10.57
CA PRO A 45 2.39 -2.44 9.25
C PRO A 45 1.74 -1.52 8.22
N VAL A 46 0.81 -0.65 8.67
CA VAL A 46 0.15 0.33 7.80
C VAL A 46 1.13 1.40 7.31
N THR A 47 2.04 1.86 8.17
CA THR A 47 3.05 2.85 7.78
C THR A 47 4.01 2.24 6.77
N ILE A 48 4.51 1.05 7.03
CA ILE A 48 5.38 0.32 6.09
C ILE A 48 4.68 0.14 4.74
N ALA A 49 3.42 -0.31 4.73
CA ALA A 49 2.65 -0.49 3.49
C ALA A 49 2.47 0.80 2.68
N LEU A 50 2.24 1.95 3.34
CA LEU A 50 2.16 3.25 2.66
C LEU A 50 3.49 3.63 2.01
N HIS A 51 4.60 3.39 2.70
CA HIS A 51 5.94 3.63 2.16
C HIS A 51 6.24 2.73 0.95
N GLU A 52 5.92 1.44 1.04
CA GLU A 52 6.10 0.50 -0.07
C GLU A 52 5.28 0.88 -1.31
N ILE A 53 4.05 1.38 -1.13
CA ILE A 53 3.22 1.89 -2.24
C ILE A 53 3.82 3.17 -2.82
N ASN A 54 4.27 4.10 -1.97
CA ASN A 54 4.89 5.35 -2.42
C ASN A 54 6.18 5.12 -3.21
N GLU A 55 7.00 4.16 -2.77
CA GLU A 55 8.22 3.71 -3.46
C GLU A 55 7.94 2.85 -4.71
N GLY A 56 6.69 2.46 -4.95
CA GLY A 56 6.32 1.61 -6.09
C GLY A 56 6.74 0.15 -5.94
N LYS A 57 7.14 -0.29 -4.73
CA LYS A 57 7.46 -1.69 -4.41
C LYS A 57 6.20 -2.57 -4.43
N ILE A 58 5.06 -1.99 -4.07
CA ILE A 58 3.75 -2.64 -4.07
C ILE A 58 2.81 -1.89 -5.01
N THR A 59 2.16 -2.64 -5.89
CA THR A 59 1.15 -2.15 -6.82
C THR A 59 -0.13 -2.97 -6.70
N TYR A 60 -1.20 -2.50 -7.33
CA TYR A 60 -2.48 -3.20 -7.36
C TYR A 60 -2.83 -3.59 -8.80
N VAL A 61 -3.54 -4.71 -8.93
CA VAL A 61 -4.09 -5.15 -10.21
C VAL A 61 -5.60 -5.20 -10.06
N ARG A 62 -6.32 -4.53 -10.96
CA ARG A 62 -7.77 -4.70 -11.08
C ARG A 62 -8.06 -5.96 -11.88
N THR A 63 -8.54 -6.99 -11.21
CA THR A 63 -9.10 -8.16 -11.88
C THR A 63 -10.43 -7.75 -12.53
N LYS A 64 -10.43 -7.57 -13.86
CA LYS A 64 -11.68 -7.53 -14.64
C LYS A 64 -12.24 -8.95 -14.73
N SER A 65 -12.76 -9.49 -13.64
CA SER A 65 -13.54 -10.72 -13.69
C SER A 65 -14.91 -10.44 -13.09
N GLY A 66 -15.73 -9.77 -13.90
CA GLY A 66 -17.17 -9.96 -13.79
C GLY A 66 -17.46 -11.33 -14.36
N ILE A 67 -17.83 -12.28 -13.50
CA ILE A 67 -18.54 -13.47 -13.94
C ILE A 67 -19.93 -12.94 -14.33
N LYS A 68 -20.17 -12.83 -15.63
CA LYS A 68 -21.51 -12.73 -16.18
C LYS A 68 -22.23 -14.05 -15.99
#